data_AF-A0A2K3K2P0-F1
#
_entry.id   AF-A0A2K3K2P0-F1
#
_cell.length_a   1.000
_cell.length_b   1.000
_cell.length_c   1.000
_cell.angle_alpha   90.00
_cell.angle_beta   90.00
_cell.angle_gamma   90.00
#
_symmetry.space_group_name_H-M   'P 1'
#
loop_
_entity.id
_entity.type
_entity.pdbx_description
1 polymer ?
#
loop_
_entity_poly.entity_id
_entity_poly.type
_entity_poly.pdbx_seq_one_letter_code
_entity_poly.pdbx_strand_id
1 'polypeptide(L)'
;MLEEVDFYKEAANIEAFRRYLEATGLTGQATAPKVYQYCSTRQVLTMQRLYGVPLTDLDSIRSLVTSPESSLISALNVWFGSLLACESFHADVHAGNLWLLRDGRIGFLDF
;
A
#
# COMPACT_ATOMS: atom_id res chain seq x y z
N MET A 1 12.16 -5.46 16.60
CA MET A 1 13.58 -5.12 16.36
C MET A 1 14.32 -6.10 15.45
N LEU A 2 14.28 -7.43 15.65
CA LEU A 2 14.90 -8.39 14.69
C LEU A 2 14.02 -8.73 13.48
N GLU A 3 12.71 -8.51 13.57
CA GLU A 3 11.76 -8.81 12.49
C GLU A 3 11.70 -7.75 11.39
N GLU A 4 12.05 -6.49 11.69
CA GLU A 4 12.14 -5.37 10.74
C GLU A 4 13.38 -5.45 9.81
N VAL A 5 14.19 -6.51 9.93
CA VAL A 5 15.45 -6.65 9.18
C VAL A 5 15.39 -7.81 8.17
N ASP A 6 14.19 -8.33 7.92
CA ASP A 6 13.97 -9.41 6.95
C ASP A 6 12.97 -9.01 5.87
N PHE A 7 13.49 -8.44 4.79
CA PHE A 7 12.69 -8.01 3.64
C PHE A 7 12.00 -9.16 2.90
N TYR A 8 12.31 -10.43 3.18
CA TYR A 8 11.51 -11.53 2.65
C TYR A 8 10.12 -11.60 3.30
N LYS A 9 10.00 -11.22 4.58
CA LYS A 9 8.71 -11.14 5.27
C LYS A 9 7.86 -10.02 4.67
N GLU A 10 8.43 -8.83 4.53
CA GLU A 10 7.75 -7.69 3.90
C GLU A 10 7.34 -7.99 2.45
N ALA A 11 8.22 -8.63 1.66
CA ALA A 11 7.87 -9.10 0.33
C ALA A 11 6.66 -10.06 0.30
N ALA A 12 6.56 -10.96 1.28
CA ALA A 12 5.44 -11.88 1.41
C ALA A 12 4.15 -11.16 1.84
N ASN A 13 4.26 -10.17 2.73
CA ASN A 13 3.14 -9.34 3.17
C ASN A 13 2.56 -8.52 2.00
N ILE A 14 3.42 -7.89 1.19
CA ILE A 14 3.01 -7.17 -0.02
C ILE A 14 2.21 -8.08 -0.95
N GLU A 15 2.71 -9.29 -1.20
CA GLU A 15 2.07 -10.24 -2.10
C GLU A 15 0.75 -10.78 -1.54
N ALA A 16 0.67 -11.03 -0.22
CA ALA A 16 -0.57 -11.40 0.45
C ALA A 16 -1.63 -10.30 0.33
N PHE A 17 -1.25 -9.04 0.51
CA PHE A 17 -2.15 -7.91 0.34
C PHE A 17 -2.63 -7.75 -1.11
N ARG A 18 -1.74 -7.92 -2.10
CA ARG A 18 -2.13 -7.90 -3.52
C ARG A 18 -3.19 -8.97 -3.82
N ARG A 19 -3.02 -10.19 -3.29
CA ARG A 19 -4.02 -11.27 -3.43
C ARG A 19 -5.33 -10.95 -2.73
N TYR A 20 -5.28 -10.32 -1.56
CA TYR A 20 -6.47 -9.82 -0.87
C TYR A 20 -7.26 -8.84 -1.75
N LEU A 21 -6.59 -7.86 -2.36
CA LEU A 21 -7.23 -6.89 -3.25
C LEU A 21 -7.87 -7.56 -4.48
N GLU A 22 -7.19 -8.56 -5.06
CA GLU A 22 -7.71 -9.34 -6.17
C GLU A 22 -8.94 -10.16 -5.75
N ALA A 23 -8.87 -10.87 -4.61
CA ALA A 23 -9.95 -11.71 -4.10
C ALA A 23 -11.21 -10.93 -3.71
N THR A 24 -11.04 -9.68 -3.27
CA THR A 24 -12.13 -8.79 -2.84
C THR A 24 -12.63 -7.85 -3.95
N GLY A 25 -12.00 -7.86 -5.13
CA GLY A 25 -12.36 -6.96 -6.23
C GLY A 25 -12.01 -5.49 -5.99
N LEU A 26 -11.08 -5.20 -5.06
CA LEU A 26 -10.67 -3.85 -4.67
C LEU A 26 -9.50 -3.29 -5.53
N THR A 27 -9.06 -4.02 -6.55
CA THR A 27 -7.93 -3.64 -7.43
C THR A 27 -8.12 -2.32 -8.19
N GLY A 28 -9.38 -1.89 -8.36
CA GLY A 28 -9.74 -0.60 -8.95
C GLY A 28 -9.70 0.57 -7.96
N GLN A 29 -9.61 0.30 -6.65
CA GLN A 29 -9.57 1.32 -5.59
C GLN A 29 -8.19 1.40 -4.94
N ALA A 30 -7.49 0.28 -4.80
CA ALA A 30 -6.19 0.22 -4.15
C ALA A 30 -5.22 -0.69 -4.88
N THR A 31 -3.93 -0.50 -4.59
CA THR A 31 -2.85 -1.34 -5.10
C THR A 31 -1.65 -1.32 -4.16
N ALA A 32 -0.80 -2.32 -4.30
CA ALA A 32 0.50 -2.40 -3.67
C ALA A 32 1.56 -2.71 -4.74
N PRO A 33 2.81 -2.27 -4.59
CA PRO A 33 3.82 -2.45 -5.61
C PRO A 33 4.10 -3.93 -5.87
N LYS A 34 4.32 -4.30 -7.14
CA LYS A 34 4.80 -5.65 -7.46
C LYS A 34 6.22 -5.84 -6.94
N VAL A 35 6.47 -6.91 -6.19
CA VAL A 35 7.83 -7.26 -5.74
C VAL A 35 8.61 -7.94 -6.86
N TYR A 36 9.85 -7.51 -7.06
CA TYR A 36 10.81 -8.16 -7.96
C TYR A 36 11.71 -9.10 -7.16
N GLN A 37 11.24 -10.33 -6.92
CA GLN A 37 11.94 -11.28 -6.05
C GLN A 37 13.37 -11.61 -6.52
N TYR A 38 13.61 -11.65 -7.82
CA TYR A 38 14.94 -11.90 -8.39
C TYR A 38 15.95 -10.76 -8.14
N CYS A 39 15.46 -9.56 -7.77
CA CYS A 39 16.25 -8.41 -7.37
C CYS A 39 16.14 -8.12 -5.86
N SER A 40 15.53 -9.02 -5.08
CA SER A 40 15.30 -8.82 -3.66
C SER A 40 16.07 -9.84 -2.83
N THR A 41 16.58 -9.39 -1.70
CA THR A 41 17.33 -10.19 -0.74
C THR A 41 16.81 -9.89 0.67
N ARG A 42 17.33 -10.59 1.68
CA ARG A 42 16.98 -10.33 3.08
C ARG A 42 17.20 -8.87 3.52
N GLN A 43 18.15 -8.16 2.89
CA GLN A 43 18.57 -6.81 3.24
C GLN A 43 18.21 -5.74 2.19
N VAL A 44 17.63 -6.14 1.06
CA VAL A 44 17.23 -5.22 -0.01
C VAL A 44 15.91 -5.67 -0.60
N LEU A 45 14.88 -4.84 -0.54
CA LEU A 45 13.60 -5.06 -1.21
C LEU A 45 13.53 -4.24 -2.50
N THR A 46 13.35 -4.91 -3.64
CA THR A 46 13.16 -4.25 -4.92
C THR A 46 11.72 -4.42 -5.38
N MET A 47 11.03 -3.31 -5.63
CA MET A 47 9.60 -3.30 -5.95
C MET A 47 9.24 -2.30 -7.04
N GLN A 48 8.05 -2.46 -7.61
CA GLN A 48 7.49 -1.57 -8.62
C GLN A 48 7.43 -0.14 -8.10
N ARG A 49 7.99 0.79 -8.86
CA ARG A 49 7.83 2.21 -8.57
C ARG A 49 6.40 2.65 -8.85
N LEU A 50 5.76 3.22 -7.83
CA LEU A 50 4.47 3.89 -7.95
C LEU A 50 4.69 5.40 -8.16
N TYR A 51 3.71 6.05 -8.81
CA TYR A 51 3.74 7.49 -9.07
C TYR A 51 2.45 8.12 -8.56
N GLY A 52 2.59 9.00 -7.59
CA GLY A 52 1.47 9.62 -6.90
C GLY A 52 1.93 10.75 -5.99
N VAL A 53 1.02 11.19 -5.13
CA VAL A 53 1.29 12.16 -4.08
C VAL A 53 0.98 11.53 -2.72
N PRO A 54 1.73 11.86 -1.65
CA PRO A 54 1.42 11.37 -0.31
C PRO A 54 0.01 11.81 0.13
N LEU A 55 -0.73 10.93 0.79
CA LEU A 55 -2.07 11.25 1.31
C LEU A 55 -2.06 12.27 2.46
N THR A 56 -0.89 12.56 3.03
CA THR A 56 -0.68 13.63 4.01
C THR A 56 -0.63 15.03 3.40
N ASP A 57 -0.36 15.16 2.10
CA ASP A 57 -0.24 16.44 1.41
C ASP A 57 -1.58 16.83 0.78
N LEU A 58 -2.50 17.30 1.62
CA LEU A 58 -3.85 17.68 1.21
C LEU A 58 -3.87 18.79 0.15
N ASP A 59 -2.87 19.69 0.15
CA ASP A 59 -2.77 20.77 -0.82
C ASP A 59 -2.45 20.23 -2.22
N SER A 60 -1.51 19.29 -2.32
CA SER A 60 -1.22 18.58 -3.58
C SER A 60 -2.39 17.72 -4.05
N ILE A 61 -3.12 17.06 -3.15
CA ILE A 61 -4.26 16.20 -3.50
C ILE A 61 -5.44 17.00 -4.05
N ARG A 62 -5.70 18.20 -3.52
CA ARG A 62 -6.77 19.10 -4.04
C ARG A 62 -6.60 19.43 -5.51
N SER A 63 -5.37 19.38 -6.04
CA SER A 63 -5.10 19.58 -7.47
C SER A 63 -5.39 18.36 -8.34
N LEU A 64 -5.47 17.16 -7.74
CA LEU A 64 -5.62 15.88 -8.42
C LEU A 64 -7.03 15.28 -8.28
N VAL A 65 -7.77 15.60 -7.21
CA VAL A 65 -9.09 15.03 -6.94
C VAL A 65 -10.02 16.06 -6.31
N THR A 66 -11.30 15.95 -6.65
CA THR A 66 -12.37 16.82 -6.16
C THR A 66 -12.64 16.68 -4.67
N SER A 67 -12.34 15.52 -4.05
CA SER A 67 -12.54 15.27 -2.61
C SER A 67 -11.42 14.40 -2.02
N PRO A 68 -10.39 15.00 -1.42
CA PRO A 68 -9.31 14.27 -0.71
C PRO A 68 -9.83 13.36 0.41
N GLU A 69 -10.90 13.80 1.09
CA GLU A 69 -11.54 13.09 2.20
C GLU A 69 -12.10 11.74 1.76
N SER A 70 -12.74 11.69 0.59
CA SER A 70 -13.28 10.43 0.05
C SER A 70 -12.18 9.40 -0.23
N SER A 71 -11.06 9.83 -0.80
CA SER A 71 -9.89 8.97 -1.03
C SER A 71 -9.30 8.44 0.27
N LEU A 72 -9.25 9.27 1.32
CA LEU A 72 -8.78 8.85 2.64
C LEU A 72 -9.71 7.81 3.28
N ILE A 73 -11.04 8.03 3.20
CA ILE A 73 -12.03 7.07 3.69
C ILE A 73 -11.90 5.73 2.96
N SER A 74 -11.75 5.75 1.63
CA SER A 74 -11.51 4.53 0.84
C SER A 74 -10.22 3.83 1.25
N ALA A 75 -9.12 4.57 1.46
CA ALA A 75 -7.86 4.01 1.92
C ALA A 75 -8.01 3.32 3.28
N LEU A 76 -8.67 3.97 4.24
CA LEU A 76 -8.92 3.41 5.57
C LEU A 76 -9.81 2.16 5.50
N ASN A 77 -10.85 2.16 4.66
CA ASN A 77 -11.73 0.99 4.51
C ASN A 77 -10.96 -0.22 3.94
N VAL A 78 -10.13 -0.02 2.92
CA VAL A 78 -9.28 -1.08 2.37
C VAL A 78 -8.31 -1.60 3.43
N TRP A 79 -7.68 -0.69 4.17
CA TRP A 79 -6.77 -1.05 5.25
C TRP A 79 -7.47 -1.86 6.36
N PHE A 80 -8.60 -1.38 6.88
CA PHE A 80 -9.40 -2.10 7.87
C PHE A 80 -9.85 -3.47 7.38
N GLY A 81 -10.22 -3.59 6.10
CA GLY A 81 -10.58 -4.87 5.50
C GLY A 81 -9.40 -5.85 5.45
N SER A 82 -8.20 -5.37 5.17
CA SER A 82 -6.99 -6.21 5.17
C SER A 82 -6.64 -6.75 6.56
N LEU A 83 -6.96 -6.02 7.65
CA LEU A 83 -6.75 -6.49 9.03
C LEU A 83 -7.49 -7.79 9.35
N LEU A 84 -8.61 -8.05 8.70
CA LEU A 84 -9.42 -9.25 8.92
C LEU A 84 -9.03 -10.40 7.99
N ALA A 85 -8.35 -10.10 6.88
CA ALA A 85 -8.15 -11.04 5.78
C ALA A 85 -6.68 -11.45 5.57
N CYS A 86 -5.72 -10.66 6.04
CA CYS A 86 -4.30 -10.97 5.95
C CYS A 86 -3.79 -11.52 7.29
N GLU A 87 -2.94 -12.55 7.23
CA GLU A 87 -2.37 -13.21 8.41
C GLU A 87 -1.32 -12.35 9.14
N SER A 88 -0.71 -11.40 8.42
CA SER A 88 0.29 -10.49 8.94
C SER A 88 -0.27 -9.07 9.15
N PHE A 89 0.16 -8.47 10.26
CA PHE A 89 -0.29 -7.19 10.77
C PHE A 89 0.71 -6.10 10.41
N HIS A 90 0.31 -5.14 9.56
CA HIS A 90 1.01 -3.86 9.49
C HIS A 90 0.46 -2.93 10.56
N ALA A 91 1.09 -2.97 11.73
CA ALA A 91 0.69 -2.21 12.91
C ALA A 91 0.62 -0.71 12.70
N ASP A 92 1.34 -0.25 11.68
CA ASP A 92 1.74 1.13 11.56
C ASP A 92 1.51 1.65 10.15
N VAL A 93 0.23 1.67 9.74
CA VAL A 93 -0.17 2.44 8.56
C VAL A 93 -0.09 3.92 8.88
N HIS A 94 1.12 4.43 8.73
CA HIS A 94 1.39 5.84 8.68
C HIS A 94 0.88 6.42 7.38
N ALA A 95 0.25 7.59 7.46
CA ALA A 95 -0.25 8.31 6.29
C ALA A 95 0.85 8.62 5.25
N GLY A 96 2.13 8.59 5.62
CA GLY A 96 3.27 8.71 4.70
C GLY A 96 3.44 7.54 3.73
N ASN A 97 2.95 6.35 4.09
CA ASN A 97 3.05 5.13 3.28
C ASN A 97 1.82 4.91 2.38
N LEU A 98 0.86 5.84 2.44
CA LEU A 98 -0.32 5.86 1.59
C LEU A 98 -0.16 6.96 0.56
N TRP A 99 -0.20 6.59 -0.71
CA TRP A 99 -0.13 7.53 -1.82
C TRP A 99 -1.43 7.52 -2.59
N LEU A 100 -1.88 8.69 -3.04
CA LEU A 100 -2.85 8.79 -4.10
C LEU A 100 -2.11 8.72 -5.44
N LEU A 101 -2.38 7.67 -6.21
CA LEU A 101 -1.77 7.46 -7.51
C LEU A 101 -2.45 8.31 -8.59
N ARG A 102 -1.70 8.59 -9.66
CA ARG A 102 -2.19 9.38 -10.80
C ARG A 102 -3.37 8.75 -11.53
N ASP A 103 -3.58 7.44 -11.37
CA ASP A 103 -4.71 6.69 -11.92
C ASP A 103 -5.95 6.68 -11.00
N GLY A 104 -5.89 7.40 -9.87
CA GLY A 104 -6.99 7.53 -8.91
C GLY A 104 -7.02 6.44 -7.83
N ARG A 105 -6.11 5.46 -7.88
CA ARG A 105 -6.03 4.40 -6.86
C ARG A 105 -5.21 4.82 -5.65
N ILE A 106 -5.41 4.14 -4.54
CA ILE A 106 -4.58 4.26 -3.34
C ILE A 106 -3.41 3.27 -3.45
N GLY A 107 -2.18 3.78 -3.42
CA GLY A 107 -0.96 3.00 -3.33
C GLY A 107 -0.53 2.82 -1.89
N PHE A 108 -0.45 1.57 -1.44
CA PHE A 108 0.13 1.18 -0.17
C PHE A 108 1.60 0.80 -0.39
N LEU A 109 2.51 1.35 0.40
CA LEU A 109 3.96 1.22 0.16
C LEU A 109 4.71 0.39 1.21
N ASP A 110 4.09 0.03 2.31
CA ASP A 110 4.76 -0.58 3.49
C ASP A 110 3.85 -1.66 4.12
N PHE A 111 4.43 -2.82 4.50
CA PHE A 111 3.69 -4.09 4.77
C PHE A 111 4.33 -5.14 5.71
#